data_AF-A0A553DXG6-F1
#
_entry.id   AF-A0A553DXG6-F1
#
_cell.length_a   1.000
_cell.length_b   1.000
_cell.length_c   1.000
_cell.angle_alpha   90.00
_cell.angle_beta   90.00
_cell.angle_gamma   90.00
#
_symmetry.space_group_name_H-M   'P 1'
#
loop_
_entity.id
_entity.type
_entity.pdbx_description
1 polymer ?
#
loop_
_entity_poly.entity_id
_entity_poly.type
_entity_poly.pdbx_seq_one_letter_code
_entity_poly.pdbx_strand_id
1 'polypeptide(L)'
;MNTTLWIIQGILATVFSLSGLIIYLLKNKLASKLSWLNEYSPNMVLFICTSKIVGALGLILPVYFKVLPILTPIAGFGLATIMILAIAYHFRKKEYKDLPAAILFLALSLFVAFNRF
;
A
#
# COMPACT_ATOMS: atom_id res chain seq x y z
N MET A 1 -7.32 3.49 -21.97
CA MET A 1 -7.78 3.42 -20.56
C MET A 1 -7.34 2.14 -19.85
N ASN A 2 -7.60 0.94 -20.39
CA ASN A 2 -7.17 -0.30 -19.72
C ASN A 2 -5.65 -0.43 -19.56
N THR A 3 -4.85 -0.04 -20.56
CA THR A 3 -3.38 -0.14 -20.49
C THR A 3 -2.81 0.73 -19.37
N THR A 4 -3.28 1.98 -19.24
CA THR A 4 -2.85 2.91 -18.19
C THR A 4 -3.18 2.36 -16.80
N LEU A 5 -4.39 1.81 -16.60
CA LEU A 5 -4.76 1.21 -15.32
C LEU A 5 -3.90 -0.01 -14.98
N TRP A 6 -3.62 -0.87 -15.96
CA TRP A 6 -2.73 -2.01 -15.75
C TRP A 6 -1.31 -1.59 -15.38
N ILE A 7 -0.77 -0.54 -16.01
CA ILE A 7 0.55 0.00 -15.66
C ILE A 7 0.54 0.51 -14.21
N ILE A 8 -0.44 1.34 -13.84
CA ILE A 8 -0.55 1.88 -12.48
C ILE A 8 -0.73 0.75 -11.45
N GLN A 9 -1.61 -0.22 -11.73
CA GLN A 9 -1.81 -1.41 -10.88
C GLN A 9 -0.52 -2.21 -10.71
N GLY A 10 0.22 -2.43 -11.80
CA GLY A 10 1.51 -3.12 -11.77
C GLY A 10 2.53 -2.40 -10.88
N ILE A 11 2.63 -1.08 -11.01
CA ILE A 11 3.51 -0.25 -10.18
C ILE A 11 3.10 -0.32 -8.71
N LEU A 12 1.82 -0.05 -8.41
CA LEU A 12 1.30 -0.08 -7.04
C LEU A 12 1.49 -1.46 -6.40
N ALA A 13 1.12 -2.53 -7.11
CA ALA A 13 1.25 -3.88 -6.59
C ALA A 13 2.72 -4.25 -6.31
N THR A 14 3.63 -3.85 -7.20
CA THR A 14 5.06 -4.08 -7.01
C THR A 14 5.59 -3.33 -5.80
N VAL A 15 5.32 -2.01 -5.70
CA VAL A 15 5.81 -1.18 -4.59
C VAL A 15 5.23 -1.65 -3.25
N PHE A 16 3.92 -1.90 -3.18
CA PHE A 16 3.28 -2.33 -1.94
C PHE A 16 3.68 -3.73 -1.52
N SER A 17 3.80 -4.68 -2.45
CA SER A 17 4.27 -6.03 -2.15
C SER A 17 5.72 -6.02 -1.68
N LEU A 18 6.62 -5.36 -2.41
CA LEU A 18 8.04 -5.29 -2.04
C LEU A 18 8.21 -4.61 -0.69
N SER A 19 7.56 -3.47 -0.46
CA SER A 19 7.61 -2.78 0.82
C SER A 19 7.09 -3.66 1.96
N GLY A 20 5.94 -4.32 1.77
CA GLY A 20 5.38 -5.23 2.77
C GLY A 20 6.31 -6.42 3.07
N LEU A 21 6.83 -7.07 2.04
CA LEU A 21 7.71 -8.24 2.17
C LEU A 21 9.05 -7.90 2.82
N ILE A 22 9.70 -6.81 2.40
CA ILE A 22 10.99 -6.38 2.94
C ILE A 22 10.85 -6.07 4.43
N ILE A 23 9.80 -5.34 4.82
CA ILE A 23 9.57 -5.00 6.23
C ILE A 23 9.18 -6.24 7.03
N TYR A 24 8.33 -7.11 6.48
CA TYR A 24 7.92 -8.37 7.12
C TYR A 24 9.14 -9.25 7.46
N LEU A 25 10.05 -9.42 6.50
CA LEU A 25 11.23 -10.29 6.64
C LEU A 25 12.36 -9.65 7.46
N LEU A 26 12.55 -8.34 7.35
CA LEU A 26 13.72 -7.64 7.89
C LEU A 26 13.39 -6.63 8.99
N LYS A 27 12.23 -6.74 9.65
CA LYS A 27 11.75 -5.77 10.65
C LYS A 27 12.81 -5.39 11.69
N ASN A 28 13.54 -6.37 12.25
CA ASN A 28 14.56 -6.14 13.27
C ASN A 28 15.77 -5.35 12.73
N LYS A 29 16.12 -5.55 11.46
CA LYS A 29 17.23 -4.82 10.79
C LYS A 29 16.81 -3.42 10.34
N LEU A 30 15.52 -3.22 10.09
CA LEU A 30 14.95 -1.95 9.64
C LEU A 30 14.48 -1.05 10.80
N ALA A 31 14.37 -1.60 12.01
CA ALA A 31 13.97 -0.89 13.22
C ALA A 31 14.79 0.39 13.48
N SER A 32 16.09 0.39 13.16
CA SER A 32 16.95 1.57 13.31
C SER A 32 16.77 2.62 12.20
N LYS A 33 16.16 2.25 11.07
CA LYS A 33 15.96 3.13 9.90
C LYS A 33 14.54 3.65 9.80
N LEU A 34 13.56 2.88 10.27
CA LEU A 34 12.14 3.19 10.20
C LEU A 34 11.61 3.39 11.62
N SER A 35 11.53 4.66 12.04
CA SER A 35 11.13 5.08 13.39
C SER A 35 9.83 4.39 13.86
N TRP A 36 8.84 4.32 12.98
CA TRP A 36 7.52 3.74 13.27
C TRP A 36 7.57 2.27 13.68
N LEU A 37 8.57 1.49 13.25
CA LEU A 37 8.67 0.08 13.60
C LEU A 37 8.88 -0.15 15.11
N ASN A 38 9.44 0.83 15.81
CA ASN A 38 9.65 0.77 17.26
C ASN A 38 8.47 1.34 18.05
N GLU A 39 7.60 2.10 17.40
CA GLU A 39 6.48 2.79 18.05
C GLU A 39 5.20 1.94 18.11
N TYR A 40 5.10 0.96 17.23
CA TYR A 40 3.97 0.05 17.17
C TYR A 40 4.35 -1.36 17.61
N SER A 41 3.35 -2.10 18.11
CA SER A 41 3.55 -3.49 18.49
C SER A 41 3.96 -4.35 17.28
N PRO A 42 4.73 -5.44 17.48
CA PRO A 42 5.11 -6.33 16.39
C PRO A 42 3.92 -6.85 15.58
N ASN A 43 2.80 -7.11 16.25
CA ASN A 43 1.58 -7.60 15.59
C ASN A 43 0.96 -6.53 14.69
N MET A 44 0.97 -5.26 15.11
CA MET A 44 0.47 -4.15 14.29
C MET A 44 1.35 -3.93 13.06
N VAL A 45 2.68 -4.01 13.22
CA VAL A 45 3.62 -3.93 12.09
C VAL A 45 3.35 -5.06 11.08
N LEU A 46 3.18 -6.30 11.57
CA LEU A 46 2.88 -7.44 10.71
C LEU A 46 1.53 -7.27 10.00
N PHE A 47 0.51 -6.80 10.71
CA PHE A 47 -0.81 -6.50 10.14
C PHE A 47 -0.73 -5.48 8.99
N ILE A 48 0.05 -4.40 9.16
CA ILE A 48 0.24 -3.41 8.09
C ILE A 48 0.96 -4.05 6.89
N CYS A 49 2.01 -4.84 7.13
CA CYS A 49 2.77 -5.48 6.06
C CYS A 49 1.93 -6.48 5.27
N THR A 50 1.18 -7.35 5.96
CA THR A 50 0.30 -8.33 5.31
C THR A 50 -0.83 -7.63 4.57
N SER A 51 -1.41 -6.56 5.13
CA SER A 51 -2.44 -5.76 4.46
C SER A 51 -1.95 -5.14 3.15
N LYS A 52 -0.70 -4.63 3.11
CA LYS A 52 -0.09 -4.11 1.88
C LYS A 52 0.07 -5.19 0.80
N ILE A 53 0.51 -6.39 1.20
CA ILE A 53 0.68 -7.52 0.28
C ILE A 53 -0.69 -8.00 -0.24
N VAL A 54 -1.67 -8.19 0.64
CA VAL A 54 -3.02 -8.61 0.26
C VAL A 54 -3.68 -7.57 -0.65
N GLY A 55 -3.55 -6.28 -0.33
CA GLY A 55 -4.04 -5.19 -1.19
C GLY A 55 -3.38 -5.20 -2.57
N ALA A 56 -2.06 -5.38 -2.63
CA ALA A 56 -1.33 -5.47 -3.89
C ALA A 56 -1.80 -6.66 -4.75
N LEU A 57 -2.01 -7.82 -4.15
CA LEU A 57 -2.56 -8.99 -4.84
C LEU A 57 -4.00 -8.74 -5.31
N GLY A 58 -4.83 -8.10 -4.48
CA GLY A 58 -6.20 -7.70 -4.84
C GLY A 58 -6.28 -6.69 -5.99
N LEU A 59 -5.23 -5.91 -6.24
CA LEU A 59 -5.18 -5.02 -7.41
C LEU A 59 -5.00 -5.77 -8.74
N ILE A 60 -4.37 -6.96 -8.73
CA ILE A 60 -3.98 -7.67 -9.96
C ILE A 60 -4.82 -8.94 -10.18
N LEU A 61 -4.91 -9.81 -9.17
CA LEU A 61 -5.48 -11.15 -9.32
C LEU A 61 -6.94 -11.13 -9.81
N PRO A 62 -7.87 -10.31 -9.25
CA PRO A 62 -9.27 -10.36 -9.64
C PRO A 62 -9.49 -10.02 -11.12
N VAL A 63 -8.76 -9.01 -11.63
CA VAL A 63 -8.85 -8.60 -13.04
C VAL A 63 -8.17 -9.60 -13.96
N TYR A 64 -7.03 -10.17 -13.53
CA TYR A 64 -6.27 -11.14 -14.34
C TYR A 64 -7.05 -12.45 -14.51
N PHE A 65 -7.59 -13.00 -13.42
CA PHE A 65 -8.36 -14.25 -13.44
C PHE A 65 -9.82 -14.05 -13.82
N LYS A 66 -10.28 -12.79 -13.97
CA LYS A 66 -11.70 -12.43 -14.22
C LYS A 66 -12.65 -12.98 -13.15
N VAL A 67 -12.20 -13.03 -11.89
CA VAL A 67 -12.98 -13.51 -10.74
C VAL A 67 -13.27 -12.33 -9.81
N LEU A 68 -14.55 -12.09 -9.50
CA LEU A 68 -15.03 -11.02 -8.61
C LEU A 68 -14.27 -9.69 -8.80
N PRO A 69 -14.41 -9.00 -9.95
CA PRO A 69 -13.65 -7.79 -10.27
C PRO A 69 -13.78 -6.68 -9.22
N ILE A 70 -14.88 -6.68 -8.45
CA ILE A 70 -15.13 -5.75 -7.35
C ILE A 70 -14.11 -5.84 -6.20
N LEU A 71 -13.33 -6.92 -6.12
CA LEU A 71 -12.22 -7.02 -5.17
C LEU A 71 -11.10 -6.01 -5.46
N THR A 72 -10.93 -5.61 -6.72
CA THR A 72 -9.92 -4.62 -7.11
C THR A 72 -10.20 -3.22 -6.57
N PRO A 73 -11.40 -2.63 -6.71
CA PRO A 73 -11.70 -1.35 -6.07
C PRO A 73 -11.62 -1.42 -4.54
N ILE A 74 -12.06 -2.52 -3.93
CA ILE A 74 -11.93 -2.74 -2.47
C ILE A 74 -10.45 -2.73 -2.05
N ALA A 75 -9.58 -3.43 -2.77
CA ALA A 75 -8.15 -3.44 -2.53
C ALA A 75 -7.52 -2.05 -2.70
N GLY A 76 -7.96 -1.28 -3.71
CA GLY A 76 -7.57 0.10 -3.92
C GLY A 76 -7.91 0.99 -2.72
N PHE A 77 -9.12 0.89 -2.17
CA PHE A 77 -9.49 1.63 -0.96
C PHE A 77 -8.75 1.17 0.30
N GLY A 78 -8.48 -0.13 0.43
CA GLY A 78 -7.67 -0.66 1.52
C GLY A 78 -6.26 -0.06 1.52
N LEU A 79 -5.60 -0.04 0.35
CA LEU A 79 -4.28 0.58 0.19
C LEU A 79 -4.33 2.10 0.41
N ALA A 80 -5.37 2.77 -0.09
CA ALA A 80 -5.57 4.20 0.16
C ALA A 80 -5.70 4.49 1.67
N THR A 81 -6.44 3.66 2.41
CA THR A 81 -6.58 3.79 3.87
C THR A 81 -5.23 3.69 4.58
N ILE A 82 -4.37 2.75 4.19
CA ILE A 82 -3.01 2.63 4.72
C ILE A 82 -2.21 3.91 4.43
N MET A 83 -2.35 4.50 3.24
CA MET A 83 -1.66 5.75 2.89
C MET A 83 -2.17 6.96 3.67
N ILE A 84 -3.47 7.05 3.95
CA ILE A 84 -4.02 8.10 4.83
C ILE A 84 -3.39 8.02 6.22
N LEU A 85 -3.32 6.81 6.79
CA LEU A 85 -2.72 6.59 8.09
C LEU A 85 -1.22 6.91 8.08
N ALA A 86 -0.50 6.56 7.01
CA ALA A 86 0.91 6.89 6.83
C ALA A 86 1.14 8.42 6.73
N ILE A 87 0.29 9.13 5.97
CA ILE A 87 0.33 10.60 5.87
C ILE A 87 0.13 11.23 7.25
N ALA A 88 -0.88 10.77 8.00
CA ALA A 88 -1.14 11.27 9.35
C ALA A 88 0.06 11.02 10.29
N TYR A 89 0.71 9.85 10.18
CA TYR A 89 1.92 9.55 10.94
C TYR A 89 3.08 10.49 10.60
N HIS A 90 3.46 10.60 9.32
CA HIS A 90 4.58 11.44 8.89
C HIS A 90 4.34 12.92 9.21
N PHE A 91 3.09 13.38 9.08
CA PHE A 91 2.70 14.74 9.44
C PHE A 91 2.91 14.99 10.96
N ARG A 92 2.46 14.07 11.81
CA ARG A 92 2.65 14.16 13.28
C ARG A 92 4.13 14.11 13.67
N LYS A 93 4.95 13.36 12.93
CA LYS A 93 6.40 13.25 13.15
C LYS A 93 7.21 14.37 12.50
N LYS A 94 6.56 15.28 11.77
CA LYS A 94 7.20 16.35 10.98
C LYS A 94 8.20 15.79 9.94
N GLU A 95 7.97 14.57 9.49
CA GLU A 95 8.75 13.88 8.45
C GLU A 95 8.22 14.26 7.07
N TYR A 96 8.29 15.55 6.72
CA TYR A 96 7.66 16.07 5.51
C TYR A 96 8.27 15.55 4.20
N LYS A 97 9.45 14.92 4.26
CA LYS A 97 10.13 14.35 3.10
C LYS A 97 9.39 13.15 2.50
N ASP A 98 8.68 12.38 3.34
CA ASP A 98 7.99 11.16 2.91
C ASP A 98 6.53 11.40 2.49
N LEU A 99 5.98 12.57 2.85
CA LEU A 99 4.60 12.96 2.51
C LEU A 99 4.29 12.95 1.00
N PRO A 100 5.13 13.51 0.11
CA PRO A 100 4.82 13.54 -1.32
C PRO A 100 4.63 12.15 -1.91
N ALA A 101 5.47 11.19 -1.51
CA ALA A 101 5.35 9.80 -1.96
C ALA A 101 4.06 9.16 -1.45
N ALA A 102 3.73 9.35 -0.16
CA ALA A 102 2.49 8.82 0.42
C ALA A 102 1.23 9.41 -0.25
N ILE A 103 1.22 10.72 -0.54
CA ILE A 103 0.14 11.40 -1.26
C ILE A 103 0.02 10.89 -2.69
N LEU A 104 1.14 10.68 -3.38
CA LEU A 104 1.14 10.13 -4.73
C LEU A 104 0.54 8.71 -4.75
N PHE A 105 0.98 7.84 -3.84
CA PHE A 105 0.46 6.47 -3.77
C PHE A 105 -1.02 6.44 -3.37
N LEU A 106 -1.45 7.32 -2.46
CA LEU A 106 -2.87 7.51 -2.14
C LEU A 106 -3.67 7.86 -3.40
N ALA A 107 -3.24 8.88 -4.14
CA ALA A 107 -3.93 9.35 -5.34
C ALA A 107 -4.02 8.25 -6.40
N LEU A 108 -2.93 7.51 -6.62
CA LEU A 108 -2.90 6.39 -7.56
C LEU A 108 -3.81 5.23 -7.11
N SER A 109 -3.83 4.90 -5.81
CA SER A 109 -4.70 3.85 -5.26
C SER A 109 -6.18 4.20 -5.42
N LEU A 110 -6.56 5.45 -5.15
CA LEU A 110 -7.93 5.93 -5.36
C LEU A 110 -8.27 6.00 -6.85
N PHE A 111 -7.34 6.45 -7.69
CA PHE A 111 -7.54 6.47 -9.14
C PHE A 111 -7.85 5.07 -9.68
N VAL A 112 -7.09 4.05 -9.26
CA VAL A 112 -7.38 2.66 -9.63
C VAL A 112 -8.73 2.20 -9.07
N ALA A 113 -9.05 2.53 -7.83
CA ALA A 113 -10.31 2.13 -7.22
C ALA A 113 -11.51 2.68 -8.00
N PHE A 114 -11.55 3.99 -8.29
CA PHE A 114 -12.67 4.61 -9.00
C PHE A 114 -12.80 4.15 -10.46
N ASN A 115 -11.69 3.87 -11.13
CA ASN A 115 -11.70 3.48 -12.55
C ASN A 115 -11.88 1.97 -12.77
N ARG A 116 -11.99 1.16 -11.71
CA ARG A 116 -12.23 -0.29 -11.75
C ARG A 116 -13.58 -0.69 -11.14
N PHE A 117 -14.44 0.28 -10.83
CA PHE A 117 -15.87 0.06 -10.61
C PHE A 117 -16.62 -0.28 -11.90
#